data_AF-A0A956Y4C3-F1
#
_entry.id   AF-A0A956Y4C3-F1
#
_cell.length_a   1.000
_cell.length_b   1.000
_cell.length_c   1.000
_cell.angle_alpha   90.00
_cell.angle_beta   90.00
_cell.angle_gamma   90.00
#
_symmetry.space_group_name_H-M   'P 1'
#
loop_
_entity.id
_entity.type
_entity.pdbx_description
1 polymer ?
#
loop_
_entity_poly.entity_id
_entity_poly.type
_entity_poly.pdbx_seq_one_letter_code
_entity_poly.pdbx_strand_id
1 'polypeptide(L)'
;MIWGDDIGWGNLSAYSHGVTGAPTPNIDRIANEGVLFTDHYAQPSCTAGRAAFITGQYPIRSGMTTVGQPGDTLGLQKESPCIAEVLKAEGYATGHFGKNHLGDR
;
A
#
# COMPACT_ATOMS: atom_id res chain seq x y z
N MET A 1 -7.51 5.92 1.99
CA MET A 1 -6.87 4.79 1.27
C MET A 1 -6.96 3.55 2.15
N ILE A 2 -7.37 2.40 1.61
CA ILE A 2 -7.40 1.11 2.33
C ILE A 2 -6.34 0.22 1.69
N TRP A 3 -5.54 -0.45 2.50
CA TRP A 3 -4.47 -1.31 2.01
C TRP A 3 -4.47 -2.66 2.73
N GLY A 4 -4.65 -3.75 1.97
CA GLY A 4 -4.43 -5.10 2.46
C GLY A 4 -2.94 -5.44 2.56
N ASP A 5 -2.58 -6.28 3.53
CA ASP A 5 -1.23 -6.84 3.70
C ASP A 5 -1.28 -8.30 3.22
N ASP A 6 -0.41 -8.66 2.28
CA ASP A 6 -0.32 -10.01 1.69
C ASP A 6 -1.64 -10.57 1.11
N ILE A 7 -2.46 -9.70 0.52
CA ILE A 7 -3.70 -10.08 -0.20
C ILE A 7 -3.37 -10.35 -1.67
N GLY A 8 -3.47 -11.61 -2.07
CA GLY A 8 -3.38 -12.03 -3.46
C GLY A 8 -4.67 -11.84 -4.24
N TRP A 9 -4.57 -11.84 -5.57
CA TRP A 9 -5.68 -11.60 -6.48
C TRP A 9 -6.87 -12.56 -6.24
N GLY A 10 -6.60 -13.86 -6.11
CA GLY A 10 -7.62 -14.89 -5.86
C GLY A 10 -8.19 -14.92 -4.43
N ASN A 11 -7.76 -14.03 -3.53
CA ASN A 11 -8.30 -13.98 -2.17
C ASN A 11 -9.62 -13.19 -2.07
N LEU A 12 -9.91 -12.30 -3.03
CA LEU A 12 -11.12 -11.49 -3.05
C LEU A 12 -12.15 -12.09 -4.00
N SER A 13 -13.39 -12.28 -3.55
CA SER A 13 -14.44 -12.91 -4.37
C SER A 13 -14.84 -12.08 -5.59
N ALA A 14 -14.62 -10.76 -5.57
CA ALA A 14 -14.73 -9.89 -6.74
C ALA A 14 -13.85 -10.32 -7.93
N TYR A 15 -12.70 -10.96 -7.66
CA TYR A 15 -11.78 -11.46 -8.70
C TYR A 15 -11.86 -12.97 -8.89
N SER A 16 -12.01 -13.74 -7.80
CA SER A 16 -12.07 -15.20 -7.89
C SER A 16 -13.44 -15.72 -8.33
N HIS A 17 -14.46 -14.85 -8.38
CA HIS A 17 -15.86 -15.23 -8.62
C HIS A 17 -16.35 -16.36 -7.70
N GLY A 18 -15.85 -16.38 -6.46
CA GLY A 18 -16.21 -17.37 -5.45
C GLY A 18 -15.55 -18.75 -5.63
N VAL A 19 -14.66 -18.91 -6.62
CA VAL A 19 -13.95 -20.17 -6.86
C VAL A 19 -12.84 -20.41 -5.82
N THR A 20 -12.20 -19.34 -5.34
CA THR A 20 -11.14 -19.39 -4.32
C THR A 20 -11.30 -18.30 -3.28
N GLY A 21 -10.76 -18.51 -2.09
CA GLY A 21 -10.83 -17.54 -0.98
C GLY A 21 -12.16 -17.57 -0.22
N ALA A 22 -12.26 -16.70 0.79
CA ALA A 22 -13.51 -16.52 1.53
C ALA A 22 -14.40 -15.46 0.82
N PRO A 23 -15.73 -15.52 0.98
CA PRO A 23 -16.61 -14.46 0.49
C PRO A 23 -16.24 -13.10 1.10
N THR A 24 -16.11 -12.07 0.25
CA THR A 24 -15.80 -10.69 0.64
C THR A 24 -16.91 -9.71 0.28
N PRO A 25 -18.15 -9.89 0.79
CA PRO A 25 -19.34 -9.20 0.27
C PRO A 25 -19.24 -7.67 0.30
N ASN A 26 -18.56 -7.09 1.29
CA ASN A 26 -18.35 -5.64 1.37
C ASN A 26 -17.34 -5.12 0.34
N ILE A 27 -16.31 -5.90 0.00
CA ILE A 27 -15.33 -5.55 -1.04
C ILE A 27 -15.97 -5.75 -2.43
N ASP A 28 -16.73 -6.82 -2.61
CA ASP A 28 -17.47 -7.10 -3.83
C ASP A 28 -18.47 -5.97 -4.15
N ARG A 29 -19.12 -5.40 -3.12
CA ARG A 29 -19.97 -4.23 -3.27
C ARG A 29 -19.19 -3.02 -3.80
N ILE A 30 -17.99 -2.74 -3.26
CA ILE A 30 -17.13 -1.64 -3.75
C ILE A 30 -16.73 -1.87 -5.21
N ALA A 31 -16.42 -3.10 -5.60
CA ALA A 31 -16.11 -3.46 -6.98
C ALA A 31 -17.30 -3.22 -7.93
N ASN A 32 -18.51 -3.62 -7.52
CA ASN A 32 -19.73 -3.48 -8.33
C ASN A 32 -20.23 -2.03 -8.43
N GLU A 33 -20.02 -1.22 -7.39
CA GLU A 33 -20.43 0.19 -7.35
C GLU A 33 -19.36 1.14 -7.89
N GLY A 34 -18.16 0.63 -8.21
CA GLY A 34 -17.00 1.43 -8.57
C GLY A 34 -16.25 0.89 -9.79
N VAL A 35 -14.93 0.88 -9.69
CA VAL A 35 -14.04 0.38 -10.75
C VAL A 35 -13.24 -0.79 -10.20
N LEU A 36 -13.28 -1.90 -10.93
CA LEU A 36 -12.44 -3.07 -10.69
C LEU A 36 -11.30 -3.08 -11.71
N PHE A 37 -10.06 -2.97 -11.23
CA PHE A 37 -8.88 -3.04 -12.10
C PHE A 37 -8.50 -4.50 -12.37
N THR A 38 -8.44 -4.88 -13.64
CA THR A 38 -7.93 -6.21 -14.04
C THR A 38 -6.41 -6.29 -13.97
N ASP A 39 -5.74 -5.15 -14.16
CA ASP A 39 -4.29 -5.03 -14.27
C ASP A 39 -3.80 -3.92 -13.31
N HIS A 40 -3.42 -4.31 -12.09
CA HIS A 40 -2.81 -3.44 -11.09
C HIS A 40 -1.55 -4.09 -10.53
N TYR A 41 -0.43 -3.37 -10.55
CA TYR A 41 0.89 -3.90 -10.22
C TYR A 41 1.47 -3.26 -8.97
N ALA A 42 2.21 -4.05 -8.20
CA ALA A 42 2.87 -3.62 -6.97
C ALA A 42 4.31 -4.16 -6.90
N GLN A 43 5.10 -3.61 -5.98
CA GLN A 43 6.42 -4.15 -5.64
C GLN A 43 6.28 -5.45 -4.84
N PRO A 44 7.24 -6.39 -4.96
CA PRO A 44 7.11 -7.74 -4.40
C PRO A 44 7.37 -7.84 -2.88
N SER A 45 7.52 -6.72 -2.15
CA SER A 45 7.76 -6.73 -0.71
C SER A 45 7.02 -5.59 0.00
N CYS A 46 6.73 -5.79 1.29
CA CYS A 46 6.03 -4.81 2.14
C CYS A 46 6.72 -3.43 2.12
N THR A 47 8.01 -3.38 2.47
CA THR A 47 8.78 -2.12 2.55
C THR A 47 8.85 -1.41 1.20
N ALA A 48 9.14 -2.14 0.12
CA ALA A 48 9.23 -1.57 -1.22
C ALA A 48 7.88 -1.08 -1.75
N GLY A 49 6.81 -1.87 -1.55
CA GLY A 49 5.45 -1.50 -1.95
C GLY A 49 4.98 -0.24 -1.22
N ARG A 50 5.16 -0.20 0.10
CA ARG A 50 4.85 0.93 0.99
C ARG A 50 5.61 2.19 0.61
N ALA A 51 6.90 2.07 0.37
CA ALA A 51 7.72 3.20 -0.06
C ALA A 51 7.25 3.72 -1.42
N ALA A 52 7.00 2.84 -2.40
CA ALA A 52 6.57 3.25 -3.72
C ALA A 52 5.21 3.97 -3.71
N PHE A 53 4.25 3.46 -2.94
CA PHE A 53 2.92 4.06 -2.82
C PHE A 53 2.97 5.45 -2.17
N ILE A 54 3.68 5.61 -1.05
CA ILE A 54 3.70 6.87 -0.30
C ILE A 54 4.49 7.95 -1.03
N THR A 55 5.59 7.57 -1.67
CA THR A 55 6.50 8.52 -2.34
C THR A 55 6.12 8.78 -3.79
N GLY A 56 5.34 7.90 -4.42
CA GLY A 56 5.09 7.93 -5.87
C GLY A 56 6.34 7.61 -6.71
N GLN A 57 7.37 7.01 -6.10
CA GLN A 57 8.67 6.75 -6.73
C GLN A 57 9.01 5.27 -6.76
N TYR A 58 9.84 4.84 -7.72
CA TYR A 58 10.44 3.51 -7.65
C TYR A 58 11.30 3.38 -6.39
N PRO A 59 11.25 2.24 -5.66
CA PRO A 59 11.94 2.08 -4.37
C PRO A 59 13.46 2.31 -4.41
N ILE A 60 14.08 2.11 -5.58
CA ILE A 60 15.52 2.40 -5.78
C ILE A 60 15.87 3.87 -5.54
N ARG A 61 14.91 4.81 -5.68
CA ARG A 61 15.14 6.24 -5.42
C ARG A 61 15.20 6.58 -3.93
N SER A 62 14.50 5.81 -3.09
CA SER A 62 14.53 5.96 -1.63
C SER A 62 15.46 4.96 -0.93
N GLY A 63 16.04 4.02 -1.67
CA GLY A 63 16.84 2.91 -1.12
C GLY A 63 16.00 1.81 -0.45
N MET A 64 14.67 1.93 -0.44
CA MET A 64 13.74 1.02 0.24
C MET A 64 13.48 -0.27 -0.57
N THR A 65 14.53 -0.91 -1.06
CA THR A 65 14.45 -2.08 -1.95
C THR A 65 14.39 -3.42 -1.22
N THR A 66 14.79 -3.46 0.06
CA THR A 66 14.80 -4.65 0.91
C THR A 66 13.84 -4.48 2.09
N VAL A 67 13.53 -5.59 2.77
CA VAL A 67 12.66 -5.57 3.95
C VAL A 67 13.45 -5.08 5.16
N GLY A 68 13.12 -3.90 5.67
CA GLY A 68 13.68 -3.38 6.91
C GLY A 68 13.24 -4.19 8.12
N GLN A 69 14.19 -4.52 8.98
CA GLN A 69 13.98 -5.13 10.30
C GLN A 69 13.83 -4.06 11.38
N PRO A 70 13.21 -4.40 12.52
CA PRO A 70 13.15 -3.50 13.66
C PRO A 70 14.53 -3.00 14.08
N GLY A 71 14.68 -1.70 14.19
CA GLY A 71 15.95 -1.06 14.52
C GLY A 71 16.97 -1.09 13.39
N ASP A 72 16.61 -1.32 12.12
CA ASP A 72 17.52 -1.06 11.01
C ASP A 72 17.79 0.44 10.83
N THR A 73 18.92 0.81 10.21
CA THR A 73 19.17 2.19 9.75
C THR A 73 18.35 2.54 8.51
N LEU A 74 17.80 1.55 7.83
CA LEU A 74 16.98 1.72 6.63
C LEU A 74 15.61 2.31 7.00
N GLY A 75 15.29 3.44 6.39
CA GLY A 75 14.00 4.10 6.54
C GLY A 75 13.83 5.20 5.51
N LEU A 76 12.58 5.66 5.33
CA LEU A 76 12.32 6.85 4.53
C LEU A 76 13.03 8.05 5.17
N GLN A 77 13.74 8.81 4.35
CA GLN A 77 14.39 10.04 4.78
C GLN A 77 13.37 11.17 4.87
N LYS A 78 13.63 12.16 5.71
CA LYS A 78 12.74 13.33 5.90
C LYS A 78 12.45 14.08 4.59
N GLU A 79 13.39 14.03 3.65
CA GLU A 79 13.30 14.69 2.35
C GLU A 79 12.53 13.85 1.32
N SER A 80 12.17 12.60 1.65
CA SER A 80 11.39 11.74 0.76
C SER A 80 9.99 12.33 0.58
N PRO A 81 9.47 12.44 -0.63
CA PRO A 81 8.12 12.94 -0.83
C PRO A 81 7.10 12.02 -0.14
N CYS A 82 6.04 12.60 0.41
CA CYS A 82 4.98 11.85 1.05
C CYS A 82 3.62 12.40 0.60
N ILE A 83 2.77 11.51 0.04
CA ILE A 83 1.42 11.90 -0.39
C ILE A 83 0.60 12.56 0.73
N ALA A 84 0.81 12.17 1.99
CA ALA A 84 0.14 12.80 3.12
C ALA A 84 0.63 14.24 3.35
N GLU A 85 1.92 14.52 3.17
CA GLU A 85 2.45 15.89 3.29
C GLU A 85 1.93 16.79 2.16
N VAL A 86 1.87 16.25 0.94
CA VAL A 86 1.28 16.95 -0.22
C VAL A 86 -0.19 17.29 0.05
N LEU A 87 -1.00 16.32 0.48
CA LEU A 87 -2.41 16.57 0.80
C LEU A 87 -2.59 17.52 1.99
N LYS A 88 -1.73 17.42 3.00
CA LYS A 88 -1.77 18.32 4.16
C LYS A 88 -1.49 19.77 3.78
N ALA A 89 -0.59 20.01 2.82
CA ALA A 89 -0.34 21.34 2.28
C ALA A 89 -1.58 21.95 1.61
N GLU A 90 -2.45 21.12 1.03
CA GLU A 90 -3.73 21.50 0.43
C GLU A 90 -4.89 21.57 1.46
N GLY A 91 -4.59 21.53 2.76
CA GLY A 91 -5.57 21.69 3.84
C GLY A 91 -6.31 20.41 4.25
N TYR A 92 -5.92 19.24 3.74
CA TYR A 92 -6.52 17.98 4.16
C TYR A 92 -6.05 17.56 5.56
N ALA A 93 -6.97 17.07 6.37
CA ALA A 93 -6.63 16.32 7.57
C ALA A 93 -6.15 14.91 7.16
N THR A 94 -4.91 14.56 7.51
CA THR A 94 -4.29 13.28 7.16
C THR A 94 -4.12 12.40 8.39
N GLY A 95 -4.43 11.10 8.27
CA GLY A 95 -4.23 10.12 9.32
C GLY A 95 -3.76 8.78 8.75
N HIS A 96 -2.97 8.06 9.54
CA HIS A 96 -2.48 6.73 9.21
C HIS A 96 -2.75 5.79 10.39
N PHE A 97 -3.32 4.62 10.09
CA PHE A 97 -3.71 3.61 11.08
C PHE A 97 -3.23 2.25 10.60
N GLY A 98 -2.46 1.56 11.43
CA GLY A 98 -1.91 0.23 11.13
C GLY A 98 -0.43 0.24 10.80
N LYS A 99 -0.03 -0.65 9.88
CA LYS A 99 1.37 -0.98 9.60
C LYS A 99 2.07 0.13 8.80
N ASN A 100 3.17 0.65 9.35
CA ASN A 100 4.06 1.60 8.66
C ASN A 100 5.09 0.90 7.77
N HIS A 101 6.04 0.19 8.38
CA HIS A 101 7.12 -0.56 7.71
C HIS A 101 8.03 0.29 6.79
N LEU A 102 8.30 1.53 7.21
CA LEU A 102 9.09 2.53 6.47
C LEU A 102 10.28 3.09 7.27
N GLY A 103 10.80 2.29 8.20
CA GLY A 103 11.71 2.74 9.25
C GLY A 103 10.98 3.00 10.56
N ASP A 104 11.71 2.85 11.65
CA ASP A 104 11.24 2.96 13.03
C ASP A 104 12.19 3.76 13.95
N ARG A 105 13.19 4.42 13.35
CA ARG A 105 14.15 5.31 14.02
C ARG A 105 13.85 6.78 13.74
#